data_AF-F3G812-F1
#
_entry.id   AF-F3G812-F1
#
_cell.length_a   1.000
_cell.length_b   1.000
_cell.length_c   1.000
_cell.angle_alpha   90.00
_cell.angle_beta   90.00
_cell.angle_gamma   90.00
#
_symmetry.space_group_name_H-M   'P 1'
#
loop_
_entity.id
_entity.type
_entity.pdbx_description
1 polymer ?
#
loop_
_entity_poly.entity_id
_entity_poly.type
_entity_poly.pdbx_seq_one_letter_code
_entity_poly.pdbx_strand_id
1 'polypeptide(L)'
;MRVPIVLLGAFIALGIGCSAQAEDCDANQTSMNRCAANEQAALDADLNKQYNAQMAWLKTPAKKQALKDAQRKWIALRDADCLYQAGKPEDSGSIWPLLQSQCL
;
A
#
# COMPACT_ATOMS: atom_id res chain seq x y z
N MET A 1 -4.30 -30.02 -51.09
CA MET A 1 -3.38 -30.09 -49.93
C MET A 1 -4.19 -29.77 -48.69
N ARG A 2 -4.47 -30.78 -47.86
CA ARG A 2 -5.30 -30.68 -46.65
C ARG A 2 -4.36 -30.53 -45.46
N VAL A 3 -4.41 -29.38 -44.77
CA VAL A 3 -3.67 -29.17 -43.52
C VAL A 3 -4.49 -29.79 -42.38
N PRO A 4 -3.94 -30.70 -41.56
CA PRO A 4 -4.73 -31.45 -40.58
C PRO A 4 -5.02 -30.62 -39.33
N ILE A 5 -6.29 -30.62 -38.94
CA ILE A 5 -6.91 -29.91 -37.79
C ILE A 5 -6.57 -30.59 -36.44
N VAL A 6 -5.37 -31.16 -36.26
CA VAL A 6 -5.07 -32.03 -35.09
C VAL A 6 -3.98 -31.49 -34.16
N LEU A 7 -3.56 -30.23 -34.31
CA LEU A 7 -2.54 -29.62 -33.44
C LEU A 7 -3.04 -28.38 -32.69
N LEU A 8 -4.25 -28.43 -32.13
CA LEU A 8 -4.78 -27.33 -31.30
C LEU A 8 -5.48 -27.82 -30.01
N GLY A 9 -5.07 -28.96 -29.46
CA GLY A 9 -5.85 -29.68 -28.44
C GLY A 9 -5.18 -30.05 -27.13
N ALA A 10 -4.00 -29.52 -26.76
CA ALA A 10 -3.30 -30.03 -25.57
C ALA A 10 -2.42 -29.00 -24.82
N PHE A 11 -2.96 -27.84 -24.46
CA PHE A 11 -2.28 -26.90 -23.53
C PHE A 11 -3.25 -26.20 -22.56
N ILE A 12 -4.22 -26.93 -21.99
CA ILE A 12 -5.08 -26.44 -20.90
C ILE A 12 -5.02 -27.45 -19.76
N ALA A 13 -3.92 -27.47 -19.00
CA ALA A 13 -3.83 -28.37 -17.83
C ALA A 13 -2.85 -27.94 -16.71
N LEU A 14 -2.33 -26.71 -16.68
CA LEU A 14 -1.40 -26.28 -15.61
C LEU A 14 -1.62 -24.83 -15.15
N GLY A 15 -2.87 -24.40 -15.08
CA GLY A 15 -3.25 -23.17 -14.40
C GLY A 15 -3.73 -23.46 -12.98
N ILE A 16 -2.88 -23.99 -12.10
CA ILE A 16 -3.11 -23.82 -10.65
C ILE A 16 -2.80 -22.34 -10.40
N GLY A 17 -3.79 -21.49 -10.67
CA GLY A 17 -3.76 -20.14 -10.14
C GLY A 17 -3.67 -20.26 -8.64
N CYS A 18 -2.67 -19.62 -8.02
CA CYS A 18 -2.83 -19.20 -6.65
C CYS A 18 -4.11 -18.37 -6.64
N SER A 19 -5.22 -18.95 -6.20
CA SER A 19 -6.31 -18.17 -5.66
C SER A 19 -5.67 -17.40 -4.52
N ALA A 20 -5.31 -16.14 -4.74
CA ALA A 20 -5.18 -15.20 -3.66
C ALA A 20 -6.54 -15.26 -2.97
N GLN A 21 -6.61 -16.00 -1.86
CA GLN A 21 -7.79 -15.99 -1.03
C GLN A 21 -8.00 -14.51 -0.70
N ALA A 22 -9.12 -13.94 -1.14
CA ALA A 22 -9.47 -12.59 -0.74
C ALA A 22 -9.49 -12.61 0.78
N GLU A 23 -8.62 -11.83 1.40
CA GLU A 23 -8.54 -11.81 2.85
C GLU A 23 -9.86 -11.23 3.39
N ASP A 24 -10.50 -11.95 4.32
CA ASP A 24 -11.70 -11.45 4.97
C ASP A 24 -11.33 -10.37 5.98
N CYS A 25 -11.35 -9.12 5.52
CA CYS A 25 -10.93 -7.96 6.28
C CYS A 25 -11.88 -7.54 7.39
N ASP A 26 -13.07 -8.15 7.48
CA ASP A 26 -14.10 -7.79 8.46
C ASP A 26 -14.40 -8.93 9.46
N ALA A 27 -13.69 -10.05 9.35
CA ALA A 27 -13.93 -11.24 10.19
C ALA A 27 -13.73 -10.98 11.70
N ASN A 28 -12.70 -10.21 12.07
CA ASN A 28 -12.40 -9.83 13.46
C ASN A 28 -11.39 -8.67 13.49
N GLN A 29 -11.14 -8.11 14.66
CA GLN A 29 -10.22 -6.98 14.82
C GLN A 29 -8.79 -7.29 14.31
N THR A 30 -8.32 -8.53 14.43
CA THR A 30 -6.98 -8.90 13.95
C THR A 30 -6.91 -8.86 12.42
N SER A 31 -7.96 -9.33 11.72
CA SER A 31 -8.00 -9.22 10.25
C SER A 31 -8.17 -7.78 9.79
N MET A 32 -9.03 -6.99 10.46
CA MET A 32 -9.18 -5.56 10.21
C MET A 32 -7.84 -4.81 10.33
N ASN A 33 -7.12 -5.02 11.43
CA ASN A 33 -5.80 -4.40 11.67
C ASN A 33 -4.80 -4.79 10.57
N ARG A 34 -4.78 -6.06 10.15
CA ARG A 34 -3.85 -6.56 9.14
C ARG A 34 -4.15 -6.00 7.76
N CYS A 35 -5.41 -5.97 7.36
CA CYS A 35 -5.82 -5.38 6.08
C CYS A 35 -5.48 -3.89 6.02
N ALA A 36 -5.80 -3.13 7.08
CA ALA A 36 -5.46 -1.70 7.13
C ALA A 36 -3.95 -1.46 7.07
N ALA A 37 -3.14 -2.26 7.78
CA ALA A 37 -1.68 -2.15 7.70
C ALA A 37 -1.13 -2.48 6.30
N ASN A 38 -1.70 -3.48 5.61
CA ASN A 38 -1.31 -3.82 4.25
C ASN A 38 -1.68 -2.71 3.25
N GLU A 39 -2.87 -2.13 3.39
CA GLU A 39 -3.32 -1.01 2.57
C GLU A 39 -2.46 0.23 2.79
N GLN A 40 -2.19 0.59 4.05
CA GLN A 40 -1.29 1.67 4.43
C GLN A 40 0.11 1.46 3.80
N ALA A 41 0.66 0.25 3.87
CA ALA A 41 1.95 -0.05 3.27
C ALA A 41 1.95 0.09 1.73
N ALA A 42 0.85 -0.28 1.07
CA ALA A 42 0.69 -0.09 -0.37
C ALA A 42 0.60 1.40 -0.75
N LEU A 43 -0.13 2.21 0.03
CA LEU A 43 -0.24 3.65 -0.17
C LEU A 43 1.10 4.36 0.09
N ASP A 44 1.83 3.98 1.13
CA ASP A 44 3.18 4.52 1.39
C ASP A 44 4.16 4.16 0.26
N ALA A 45 4.06 2.95 -0.30
CA ALA A 45 4.86 2.56 -1.46
C ALA A 45 4.54 3.43 -2.69
N ASP A 46 3.26 3.72 -2.97
CA ASP A 46 2.90 4.61 -4.07
C ASP A 46 3.36 6.05 -3.81
N LEU A 47 3.20 6.57 -2.59
CA LEU A 47 3.72 7.89 -2.20
C LEU A 47 5.23 8.00 -2.48
N ASN A 48 6.01 7.00 -2.07
CA ASN A 48 7.46 6.97 -2.30
C ASN A 48 7.81 6.89 -3.80
N LYS A 49 7.03 6.12 -4.58
CA LYS A 49 7.16 6.08 -6.03
C LYS A 49 6.94 7.46 -6.66
N GLN A 50 5.88 8.17 -6.27
CA GLN A 50 5.60 9.52 -6.77
C GLN A 50 6.67 10.53 -6.34
N TYR A 51 7.12 10.48 -5.09
CA TYR A 51 8.23 11.30 -4.59
C TYR A 51 9.49 11.11 -5.42
N ASN A 52 9.87 9.86 -5.71
CA ASN A 52 11.05 9.54 -6.50
C ASN A 52 10.92 10.03 -7.96
N ALA A 53 9.74 9.87 -8.57
CA ALA A 53 9.47 10.41 -9.90
C ALA A 53 9.63 11.93 -9.94
N GLN A 54 9.09 12.63 -8.94
CA GLN A 54 9.24 14.08 -8.83
C GLN A 54 10.70 14.50 -8.61
N MET A 55 11.43 13.79 -7.75
CA MET A 55 12.86 14.03 -7.50
C MET A 55 13.73 13.82 -8.76
N ALA A 56 13.34 12.89 -9.64
CA ALA A 56 13.99 12.69 -10.94
C ALA A 56 13.63 13.79 -11.95
N TRP A 57 12.39 14.29 -11.91
CA TRP A 57 11.93 15.36 -12.80
C TRP A 57 12.59 16.72 -12.50
N LEU A 58 12.75 17.05 -11.21
CA LEU A 58 13.35 18.31 -10.76
C LEU A 58 14.79 18.47 -11.23
N LYS A 59 15.09 19.63 -11.85
CA LYS A 59 16.38 19.88 -12.54
C LYS A 59 17.48 20.48 -11.66
N THR A 60 17.13 21.18 -10.57
CA THR A 60 18.12 21.89 -9.76
C THR A 60 18.26 21.27 -8.36
N PRO A 61 19.48 21.23 -7.80
CA PRO A 61 19.69 20.76 -6.42
C PRO A 61 18.84 21.51 -5.39
N ALA A 62 18.69 22.82 -5.56
CA ALA A 62 17.88 23.66 -4.67
C ALA A 62 16.40 23.23 -4.63
N LYS A 63 15.78 22.92 -5.78
CA LYS A 63 14.39 22.45 -5.80
C LYS A 63 14.24 21.04 -5.21
N LYS A 64 15.21 20.15 -5.47
CA LYS A 64 15.22 18.81 -4.86
C LYS A 64 15.32 18.88 -3.34
N GLN A 65 16.18 19.77 -2.83
CA GLN A 65 16.32 20.00 -1.40
C GLN A 65 15.03 20.58 -0.79
N ALA A 66 14.43 21.58 -1.45
CA ALA A 66 13.16 22.15 -1.01
C ALA A 66 12.03 21.12 -0.95
N LEU A 67 11.91 20.23 -1.96
CA LEU A 67 10.93 19.15 -1.95
C LEU A 67 11.19 18.17 -0.81
N LYS A 68 12.43 17.73 -0.62
CA LYS A 68 12.81 16.83 0.47
C LYS A 68 12.45 17.41 1.84
N ASP A 69 12.72 18.69 2.05
CA ASP A 69 12.41 19.37 3.31
C ASP A 69 10.90 19.55 3.52
N ALA A 70 10.15 19.83 2.45
CA ALA A 70 8.69 19.89 2.51
C ALA A 70 8.09 18.52 2.87
N GLN A 71 8.53 17.45 2.23
CA GLN A 71 8.01 16.09 2.48
C GLN A 71 8.31 15.62 3.90
N ARG A 72 9.50 15.90 4.44
CA ARG A 72 9.84 15.59 5.84
C ARG A 72 8.92 16.30 6.84
N LYS A 73 8.59 17.56 6.59
CA LYS A 73 7.65 18.32 7.43
C LYS A 73 6.23 17.79 7.31
N TRP A 74 5.82 17.41 6.10
CA TRP A 74 4.51 16.79 5.87
C TRP A 74 4.38 15.45 6.61
N ILE A 75 5.40 14.58 6.56
CA ILE A 75 5.43 13.33 7.33
C ILE A 75 5.26 13.62 8.82
N ALA A 76 6.04 14.56 9.37
CA ALA A 76 5.92 14.92 10.78
C ALA A 76 4.52 15.44 11.16
N LEU A 77 3.88 16.22 10.28
CA LEU A 77 2.51 16.66 10.49
C LEU A 77 1.52 15.50 10.43
N ARG A 78 1.58 14.66 9.38
CA ARG A 78 0.70 13.50 9.20
C ARG A 78 0.78 12.58 10.41
N ASP A 79 1.98 12.21 10.83
CA ASP A 79 2.17 11.27 11.92
C ASP A 79 1.65 11.85 13.26
N ALA A 80 1.85 13.16 13.48
CA ALA A 80 1.31 13.85 14.66
C ALA A 80 -0.22 14.00 14.63
N ASP A 81 -0.80 14.31 13.46
CA ASP A 81 -2.24 14.43 13.27
C ASP A 81 -2.94 13.09 13.45
N CYS A 82 -2.40 12.01 12.86
CA CYS A 82 -2.95 10.67 13.03
C CYS A 82 -2.87 10.21 14.49
N LEU A 83 -1.78 10.49 15.19
CA LEU A 83 -1.69 10.20 16.62
C LEU A 83 -2.71 11.02 17.45
N TYR A 84 -2.96 12.28 17.07
CA TYR A 84 -4.00 13.10 17.70
C TYR A 84 -5.41 12.52 17.47
N GLN A 85 -5.71 12.08 16.25
CA GLN A 85 -7.01 11.52 15.88
C GLN A 85 -7.26 10.13 16.51
N ALA A 86 -6.28 9.24 16.45
CA ALA A 86 -6.38 7.89 17.01
C ALA A 86 -6.26 7.86 18.55
N GLY A 87 -5.70 8.91 19.15
CA GLY A 87 -5.35 8.95 20.56
C GLY A 87 -4.10 8.11 20.87
N LYS A 88 -3.72 8.05 22.14
CA LYS A 88 -2.56 7.27 22.55
C LYS A 88 -2.87 5.76 22.50
N PRO A 89 -1.91 4.91 22.07
CA PRO A 89 -2.09 3.46 22.07
C PRO A 89 -2.49 2.92 23.44
N GLU A 90 -1.91 3.46 24.52
CA GLU A 90 -2.14 2.97 25.88
C GLU A 90 -3.53 3.33 26.43
N ASP A 91 -4.12 4.41 25.91
CA ASP A 91 -5.47 4.85 26.25
C ASP A 91 -6.53 4.15 25.37
N SER A 92 -6.08 3.26 24.47
CA SER A 92 -6.91 2.60 23.47
C SER A 92 -6.92 1.08 23.61
N GLY A 93 -7.88 0.44 22.94
CA GLY A 93 -7.99 -1.02 22.86
C GLY A 93 -7.40 -1.59 21.58
N SER A 94 -7.81 -2.81 21.25
CA SER A 94 -7.41 -3.53 20.03
C SER A 94 -7.73 -2.83 18.71
N ILE A 95 -8.56 -1.77 18.75
CA ILE A 95 -8.92 -0.94 17.61
C ILE A 95 -7.84 0.06 17.21
N TRP A 96 -6.90 0.39 18.10
CA TRP A 96 -5.90 1.43 17.84
C TRP A 96 -5.10 1.23 16.55
N PRO A 97 -4.57 0.02 16.24
CA PRO A 97 -3.79 -0.18 15.01
C PRO A 97 -4.61 0.07 13.74
N LEU A 98 -5.92 -0.24 13.76
CA LEU A 98 -6.82 0.06 12.65
C LEU A 98 -6.94 1.57 12.41
N LEU A 99 -7.27 2.32 13.46
CA LEU A 99 -7.46 3.78 13.36
C LEU A 99 -6.18 4.48 12.92
N GLN A 100 -5.03 4.07 13.47
CA GLN A 100 -3.75 4.63 13.09
C GLN A 100 -3.40 4.33 11.63
N SER A 101 -3.52 3.07 11.18
CA SER A 101 -3.20 2.69 9.81
C SER A 101 -4.15 3.28 8.77
N GLN A 102 -5.43 3.49 9.11
CA GLN A 102 -6.40 4.12 8.19
C GLN A 102 -6.16 5.63 8.01
N CYS A 103 -5.53 6.29 8.98
CA CYS A 103 -5.18 7.70 8.88
C CYS A 103 -3.87 7.95 8.11
N LEU A 104 -2.88 7.05 8.27
CA LEU A 104 -1.53 7.17 7.70
C LEU A 104 -1.48 6.97 6.19
#